data_AF-A0AAE3N3S6-F1
#
_entry.id   AF-A0AAE3N3S6-F1
#
_cell.length_a   1.000
_cell.length_b   1.000
_cell.length_c   1.000
_cell.angle_alpha   90.00
_cell.angle_beta   90.00
_cell.angle_gamma   90.00
#
_symmetry.space_group_name_H-M   'P 1'
#
loop_
_entity.id
_entity.type
_entity.pdbx_description
1 polymer ?
#
loop_
_entity_poly.entity_id
_entity_poly.type
_entity_poly.pdbx_seq_one_letter_code
_entity_poly.pdbx_strand_id
1 'polypeptide(L)'
;MWTQHRYQALSERFYAPVTLTPCAEPSLLLLNEALAEDLNLDAEWLRSAEAVSCLAGNTALDGAEPAALAYAGHQFGNFVPSLGDGRALLLGEAISSDGRPVEIQLKGSGPTRFSRGGDGRAPLEAVLREYIFSEAMHALAIPTTRTLAVISTGERVLRETMQPGAVLVRVAESHVRVGTFQFFAARGDHEALRLLVDDVVERSYPELRPLEGRERVLALLRAVCGRQARLVARWMGVGFIHGVMNTDNIALSGETIDYGPTAFLDPYSPAAVFSSIDRRGRYAYGNQPGMAAWGMARLAETLLPLIAADADEATAAAQAVLDGFADAFQEAYDLVFAQKLGFAAADAEVAGLSSRLLAQMSEVEADFTATFTGLNDIVAGREPELLPQLLGASPAFAAWRQEWADVRSERGMSPEASLALMQRANPRYIMRNHRVANAVETAAATGSLAGVSDLLDAARNPFEKNPKLDYLAVPPSPEERGLRTTCGT
;
A
#
# COMPACT_ATOMS: atom_id res chain seq x y z
N MET A 1 -0.20 -11.37 25.44
CA MET A 1 -0.07 -10.15 24.62
C MET A 1 -0.13 -10.52 23.15
N TRP A 2 0.57 -11.59 22.77
CA TRP A 2 0.40 -12.31 21.50
C TRP A 2 -0.70 -13.37 21.62
N THR A 3 -1.46 -13.60 20.57
CA THR A 3 -2.46 -14.68 20.49
C THR A 3 -2.19 -15.58 19.29
N GLN A 4 -2.64 -16.83 19.41
CA GLN A 4 -2.64 -17.78 18.30
C GLN A 4 -3.45 -17.20 17.14
N HIS A 5 -2.95 -17.37 15.91
CA HIS A 5 -3.59 -16.80 14.74
C HIS A 5 -4.87 -17.56 14.37
N ARG A 6 -5.92 -16.82 14.00
CA ARG A 6 -7.26 -17.35 13.67
C ARG A 6 -7.35 -18.41 12.55
N TYR A 7 -6.49 -18.37 11.52
CA TYR A 7 -6.38 -19.44 10.50
C TYR A 7 -6.21 -20.85 11.07
N GLN A 8 -5.52 -21.01 12.21
CA GLN A 8 -5.38 -22.31 12.86
C GLN A 8 -6.70 -22.80 13.46
N ALA A 9 -7.55 -21.88 13.90
CA ALA A 9 -8.89 -22.19 14.36
C ALA A 9 -9.88 -22.41 13.20
N LEU A 10 -9.61 -21.91 11.99
CA LEU A 10 -10.49 -22.09 10.82
C LEU A 10 -10.32 -23.46 10.17
N SER A 11 -9.14 -23.75 9.64
CA SER A 11 -8.85 -25.02 8.96
C SER A 11 -7.37 -25.13 8.57
N GLU A 12 -6.81 -26.34 8.64
CA GLU A 12 -5.48 -26.66 8.09
C GLU A 12 -5.37 -26.41 6.58
N ARG A 13 -6.50 -26.21 5.87
CA ARG A 13 -6.54 -25.87 4.44
C ARG A 13 -5.91 -24.51 4.12
N PHE A 14 -5.88 -23.57 5.07
CA PHE A 14 -5.48 -22.18 4.84
C PHE A 14 -3.99 -21.90 4.98
N TYR A 15 -3.26 -22.82 5.61
CA TYR A 15 -1.87 -22.61 5.93
C TYR A 15 -1.06 -23.90 5.82
N ALA A 16 0.25 -23.76 5.95
CA ALA A 16 1.13 -24.86 6.23
C ALA A 16 2.02 -24.55 7.42
N PRO A 17 2.23 -25.51 8.34
CA PRO A 17 3.21 -25.36 9.41
C PRO A 17 4.60 -25.07 8.83
N VAL A 18 5.35 -24.19 9.49
CA VAL A 18 6.71 -23.84 9.07
C VAL A 18 7.70 -24.25 10.13
N THR A 19 8.72 -25.00 9.72
CA THR A 19 9.92 -25.18 10.53
C THR A 19 10.78 -23.92 10.41
N LEU A 20 11.07 -23.31 11.56
CA LEU A 20 11.91 -22.10 11.62
C LEU A 20 13.29 -22.35 11.00
N THR A 21 13.81 -21.33 10.29
CA THR A 21 15.14 -21.36 9.69
C THR A 21 15.98 -20.23 10.30
N PRO A 22 16.67 -20.50 11.43
CA PRO A 22 17.42 -19.48 12.14
C PRO A 22 18.46 -18.79 11.25
N CYS A 23 18.68 -17.50 11.47
CA CYS A 23 19.81 -16.78 10.93
C CYS A 23 20.95 -16.66 11.94
N ALA A 24 22.16 -16.36 11.45
CA ALA A 24 23.38 -16.39 12.23
C ALA A 24 23.44 -15.38 13.40
N GLU A 25 23.19 -14.10 13.12
CA GLU A 25 23.42 -13.01 14.09
C GLU A 25 22.27 -11.98 14.02
N PRO A 26 21.08 -12.31 14.55
CA PRO A 26 19.95 -11.39 14.49
C PRO A 26 20.21 -10.14 15.34
N SER A 27 20.00 -8.96 14.77
CA SER A 27 20.12 -7.68 15.49
C SER A 27 19.03 -6.68 15.07
N LEU A 28 18.45 -5.99 16.06
CA LEU A 28 17.45 -4.97 15.82
C LEU A 28 18.09 -3.72 15.20
N LEU A 29 17.74 -3.41 13.95
CA LEU A 29 18.20 -2.20 13.27
C LEU A 29 17.25 -1.02 13.53
N LEU A 30 15.95 -1.26 13.43
CA LEU A 30 14.92 -0.23 13.60
C LEU A 30 13.70 -0.81 14.30
N LEU A 31 13.12 -0.04 15.21
CA LEU A 31 11.86 -0.34 15.89
C LEU A 31 10.89 0.83 15.70
N ASN A 32 9.65 0.52 15.35
CA ASN A 32 8.57 1.47 15.28
C ASN A 32 7.87 1.54 16.63
N GLU A 33 8.38 2.40 17.52
CA GLU A 33 7.89 2.50 18.90
C GLU A 33 6.45 2.98 18.98
N ALA A 34 6.04 3.90 18.11
CA ALA A 34 4.65 4.37 18.04
C ALA A 34 3.70 3.21 17.68
N LEU A 35 4.08 2.37 16.70
CA LEU A 35 3.30 1.18 16.38
C LEU A 35 3.34 0.14 17.51
N ALA A 36 4.48 -0.03 18.19
CA ALA A 36 4.54 -0.94 19.33
C ALA A 36 3.55 -0.51 20.43
N GLU A 37 3.51 0.79 20.76
CA GLU A 37 2.55 1.37 21.69
C GLU A 37 1.09 1.19 21.23
N ASP A 38 0.81 1.46 19.95
CA ASP A 38 -0.51 1.23 19.34
C ASP A 38 -0.95 -0.24 19.40
N LEU A 39 -0.01 -1.18 19.47
CA LEU A 39 -0.26 -2.62 19.58
C LEU A 39 -0.20 -3.14 21.03
N ASN A 40 -0.11 -2.24 22.01
CA ASN A 40 0.12 -2.57 23.41
C ASN A 40 1.34 -3.49 23.62
N LEU A 41 2.35 -3.41 22.76
CA LEU A 41 3.58 -4.19 22.84
C LEU A 41 4.65 -3.42 23.61
N ASP A 42 5.30 -4.08 24.57
CA ASP A 42 6.39 -3.49 25.34
C ASP A 42 7.63 -3.27 24.46
N ALA A 43 7.95 -2.00 24.21
CA ALA A 43 9.09 -1.60 23.41
C ALA A 43 10.44 -1.96 24.06
N GLU A 44 10.54 -2.03 25.39
CA GLU A 44 11.76 -2.49 26.07
C GLU A 44 11.97 -3.98 25.83
N TRP A 45 10.91 -4.79 25.98
CA TRP A 45 10.96 -6.22 25.66
C TRP A 45 11.29 -6.47 24.19
N LEU A 46 10.73 -5.70 23.25
CA LEU A 46 11.02 -5.83 21.80
C LEU A 46 12.51 -5.58 21.46
N ARG A 47 13.26 -4.89 22.34
CA ARG A 47 14.71 -4.69 22.21
C ARG A 47 15.55 -5.79 22.87
N SER A 48 14.94 -6.69 23.62
CA SER A 48 15.63 -7.81 24.25
C SER A 48 16.14 -8.82 23.22
N ALA A 49 17.20 -9.55 23.56
CA ALA A 49 17.73 -10.61 22.70
C ALA A 49 16.70 -11.72 22.41
N GLU A 50 15.80 -11.98 23.37
CA GLU A 50 14.71 -12.94 23.23
C GLU A 50 13.71 -12.51 22.14
N ALA A 51 13.19 -11.28 22.23
CA ALA A 51 12.26 -10.77 21.23
C ALA A 51 12.91 -10.66 19.86
N VAL A 52 14.15 -10.18 19.77
CA VAL A 52 14.90 -10.09 18.51
C VAL A 52 15.07 -11.47 17.86
N SER A 53 15.35 -12.51 18.66
CA SER A 53 15.41 -13.90 18.17
C SER A 53 14.06 -14.38 17.62
N CYS A 54 12.96 -14.05 18.29
CA CYS A 54 11.61 -14.41 17.83
C CYS A 54 11.23 -13.66 16.54
N LEU A 55 11.49 -12.36 16.49
CA LEU A 55 11.20 -11.49 15.35
C LEU A 55 12.10 -11.75 14.13
N ALA A 56 13.26 -12.39 14.33
CA ALA A 56 14.08 -12.92 13.24
C ALA A 56 13.56 -14.27 12.69
N GLY A 57 12.65 -14.94 13.41
CA GLY A 57 12.24 -16.30 13.12
C GLY A 57 13.27 -17.35 13.55
N ASN A 58 14.16 -17.04 14.50
CA ASN A 58 15.11 -18.00 15.06
C ASN A 58 14.47 -18.90 16.12
N THR A 59 13.52 -18.34 16.87
CA THR A 59 12.76 -19.04 17.92
C THR A 59 11.27 -18.73 17.77
N ALA A 60 10.42 -19.64 18.23
CA ALA A 60 8.99 -19.39 18.26
C ALA A 60 8.67 -18.55 19.50
N LEU A 61 7.69 -17.65 19.39
CA LEU A 61 7.07 -17.06 20.58
C LEU A 61 6.35 -18.17 21.38
N ASP A 62 6.32 -18.04 22.69
CA ASP A 62 5.59 -18.96 23.55
C ASP A 62 4.12 -19.07 23.13
N GLY A 63 3.69 -20.29 22.79
CA GLY A 63 2.33 -20.58 22.33
C GLY A 63 2.02 -20.18 20.89
N ALA A 64 3.00 -19.62 20.16
CA ALA A 64 2.84 -19.36 18.73
C ALA A 64 3.14 -20.62 17.91
N GLU A 65 2.33 -20.84 16.88
CA GLU A 65 2.54 -21.88 15.88
C GLU A 65 2.82 -21.20 14.53
N PRO A 66 4.09 -21.09 14.13
CA PRO A 66 4.43 -20.38 12.91
C PRO A 66 3.88 -21.05 11.66
N ALA A 67 3.26 -20.26 10.79
CA ALA A 67 2.55 -20.75 9.62
C ALA A 67 2.88 -19.94 8.35
N ALA A 68 2.76 -20.59 7.19
CA ALA A 68 2.82 -19.92 5.89
C ALA A 68 1.45 -20.03 5.22
N LEU A 69 0.88 -18.92 4.75
CA LEU A 69 -0.45 -18.88 4.15
C LEU A 69 -0.43 -19.43 2.72
N ALA A 70 -1.49 -20.16 2.37
CA ALA A 70 -1.70 -20.67 1.03
C ALA A 70 -2.56 -19.69 0.21
N TYR A 71 -2.07 -19.29 -0.96
CA TYR A 71 -2.83 -18.49 -1.91
C TYR A 71 -2.39 -18.75 -3.35
N ALA A 72 -3.24 -18.38 -4.30
CA ALA A 72 -2.96 -18.36 -5.73
C ALA A 72 -2.91 -16.90 -6.20
N GLY A 73 -2.84 -16.65 -7.50
CA GLY A 73 -2.93 -15.29 -7.99
C GLY A 73 -2.83 -15.23 -9.50
N HIS A 74 -3.40 -14.19 -10.09
CA HIS A 74 -3.11 -13.84 -11.47
C HIS A 74 -1.93 -12.87 -11.51
N GLN A 75 -0.80 -13.36 -12.01
CA GLN A 75 0.41 -12.58 -12.17
C GLN A 75 0.48 -12.03 -13.60
N PHE A 76 0.43 -10.70 -13.74
CA PHE A 76 0.37 -10.02 -15.03
C PHE A 76 -0.73 -10.55 -15.97
N GLY A 77 -1.87 -10.95 -15.38
CA GLY A 77 -3.02 -11.49 -16.09
C GLY A 77 -3.02 -13.00 -16.29
N ASN A 78 -1.92 -13.71 -16.00
CA ASN A 78 -1.84 -15.17 -16.10
C ASN A 78 -2.12 -15.81 -14.74
N PHE A 79 -3.02 -16.79 -14.69
CA PHE A 79 -3.32 -17.49 -13.44
C PHE A 79 -2.19 -18.42 -13.01
N VAL A 80 -1.77 -18.29 -11.76
CA VAL A 80 -0.79 -19.16 -11.09
C VAL A 80 -1.52 -19.89 -9.95
N PRO A 81 -1.77 -21.20 -10.07
CA PRO A 81 -2.67 -21.94 -9.17
C PRO A 81 -2.10 -22.19 -7.75
N SER A 82 -0.80 -21.91 -7.56
CA SER A 82 -0.11 -22.05 -6.28
C SER A 82 1.02 -21.03 -6.17
N LEU A 83 0.82 -20.06 -5.29
CA LEU A 83 1.83 -19.11 -4.81
C LEU A 83 2.10 -19.44 -3.35
N GLY A 84 1.43 -18.76 -2.42
CA GLY A 84 1.60 -18.86 -0.97
C GLY A 84 2.73 -17.99 -0.44
N ASP A 85 2.84 -17.93 0.88
CA ASP A 85 3.87 -17.20 1.60
C ASP A 85 5.25 -17.85 1.39
N GLY A 86 5.91 -17.56 0.26
CA GLY A 86 7.17 -18.19 -0.13
C GLY A 86 8.41 -17.67 0.59
N ARG A 87 8.30 -16.58 1.35
CA ARG A 87 9.38 -16.00 2.16
C ARG A 87 8.84 -15.28 3.39
N ALA A 88 7.64 -15.68 3.81
CA ALA A 88 6.91 -15.01 4.85
C ALA A 88 6.40 -16.04 5.85
N LEU A 89 6.43 -15.66 7.12
CA LEU A 89 6.04 -16.47 8.24
C LEU A 89 5.04 -15.69 9.07
N LEU A 90 3.80 -16.16 9.12
CA LEU A 90 2.82 -15.64 10.06
C LEU A 90 3.23 -16.09 11.46
N LEU A 91 3.62 -15.12 12.29
CA LEU A 91 4.08 -15.36 13.64
C LEU A 91 2.92 -15.52 14.61
N GLY A 92 1.86 -14.71 14.44
CA GLY A 92 0.71 -14.69 15.33
C GLY A 92 -0.10 -13.42 15.16
N GLU A 93 -0.92 -13.11 16.16
CA GLU A 93 -1.70 -11.88 16.23
C GLU A 93 -1.33 -11.06 17.47
N ALA A 94 -1.43 -9.74 17.35
CA ALA A 94 -1.44 -8.80 18.47
C ALA A 94 -2.78 -8.08 18.55
N ILE A 95 -3.10 -7.52 19.71
CA ILE A 95 -4.33 -6.74 19.93
C ILE A 95 -3.98 -5.26 19.99
N SER A 96 -4.47 -4.47 19.03
CA SER A 96 -4.29 -3.02 19.04
C SER A 96 -4.98 -2.35 20.23
N SER A 97 -4.59 -1.12 20.51
CA SER A 97 -5.12 -0.25 21.58
C SER A 97 -6.63 -0.04 21.48
N ASP A 98 -7.21 -0.15 20.28
CA ASP A 98 -8.65 -0.11 20.03
C ASP A 98 -9.35 -1.49 20.09
N GLY A 99 -8.63 -2.53 20.50
CA GLY A 99 -9.16 -3.88 20.72
C GLY A 99 -9.29 -4.75 19.47
N ARG A 100 -8.74 -4.33 18.32
CA ARG A 100 -8.78 -5.11 17.08
C ARG A 100 -7.58 -6.08 16.99
N PRO A 101 -7.79 -7.33 16.52
CA PRO A 101 -6.68 -8.22 16.23
C PRO A 101 -5.98 -7.80 14.93
N VAL A 102 -4.65 -7.77 14.96
CA VAL A 102 -3.81 -7.56 13.78
C VAL A 102 -2.82 -8.71 13.61
N GLU A 103 -2.54 -9.06 12.37
CA GLU A 103 -1.66 -10.15 12.01
C GLU A 103 -0.20 -9.68 11.94
N ILE A 104 0.73 -10.47 12.49
CA ILE A 104 2.16 -10.17 12.48
C ILE A 104 2.90 -11.21 11.66
N GLN A 105 3.57 -10.75 10.60
CA GLN A 105 4.23 -11.58 9.61
C GLN A 105 5.70 -11.21 9.47
N LEU A 106 6.59 -12.20 9.54
CA LEU A 106 8.02 -12.05 9.35
C LEU A 106 8.36 -12.32 7.88
N LYS A 107 8.74 -11.29 7.12
CA LYS A 107 9.10 -11.41 5.71
C LYS A 107 10.62 -11.40 5.56
N GLY A 108 11.16 -12.47 4.98
CA GLY A 108 12.59 -12.73 4.86
C GLY A 108 13.15 -13.70 5.92
N SER A 109 12.30 -14.31 6.75
CA SER A 109 12.70 -15.17 7.86
C SER A 109 13.12 -16.59 7.43
N GLY A 110 13.11 -16.90 6.14
CA GLY A 110 13.54 -18.19 5.61
C GLY A 110 12.53 -18.84 4.66
N PRO A 111 12.91 -19.99 4.07
CA PRO A 111 12.07 -20.69 3.11
C PRO A 111 10.89 -21.37 3.78
N THR A 112 9.82 -21.53 3.01
CA THR A 112 8.62 -22.29 3.35
C THR A 112 8.36 -23.29 2.23
N ARG A 113 7.34 -24.15 2.39
CA ARG A 113 6.91 -25.03 1.28
C ARG A 113 6.47 -24.27 0.02
N PHE A 114 6.21 -22.97 0.14
CA PHE A 114 5.74 -22.09 -0.94
C PHE A 114 6.88 -21.31 -1.62
N SER A 115 8.14 -21.51 -1.22
CA SER A 115 9.29 -20.76 -1.76
C SER A 115 9.58 -21.01 -3.24
N ARG A 116 9.08 -22.11 -3.83
CA ARG A 116 9.22 -22.44 -5.26
C ARG A 116 10.67 -22.36 -5.78
N GLY A 117 11.64 -22.72 -4.94
CA GLY A 117 13.07 -22.68 -5.26
C GLY A 117 13.81 -21.39 -4.85
N GLY A 118 13.09 -20.39 -4.31
CA GLY A 118 13.71 -19.22 -3.69
C GLY A 118 14.31 -19.52 -2.31
N ASP A 119 15.25 -18.69 -1.87
CA ASP A 119 15.94 -18.81 -0.58
C ASP A 119 15.09 -18.45 0.64
N GLY A 120 13.93 -17.80 0.43
CA GLY A 120 13.05 -17.34 1.50
C GLY A 120 13.61 -16.17 2.32
N ARG A 121 14.74 -15.60 1.92
CA ARG A 121 15.40 -14.46 2.58
C ARG A 121 15.05 -13.15 1.86
N ALA A 122 15.27 -12.03 2.53
CA ALA A 122 15.09 -10.69 1.95
C ALA A 122 16.37 -9.87 2.08
N PRO A 123 16.78 -9.12 1.05
CA PRO A 123 17.85 -8.16 1.18
C PRO A 123 17.42 -6.96 2.02
N LEU A 124 18.38 -6.38 2.75
CA LEU A 124 18.17 -5.20 3.61
C LEU A 124 17.57 -4.02 2.82
N GLU A 125 17.99 -3.79 1.58
CA GLU A 125 17.47 -2.71 0.73
C GLU A 125 15.95 -2.82 0.52
N ALA A 126 15.44 -4.03 0.27
CA ALA A 126 14.02 -4.27 0.05
C ALA A 126 13.22 -4.11 1.36
N VAL A 127 13.77 -4.58 2.48
CA VAL A 127 13.16 -4.45 3.80
C VAL A 127 13.06 -2.99 4.23
N LEU A 128 14.13 -2.20 4.07
CA LEU A 128 14.12 -0.78 4.39
C LEU A 128 13.18 0.00 3.47
N ARG A 129 13.13 -0.33 2.18
CA ARG A 129 12.18 0.27 1.24
C ARG A 129 10.74 0.02 1.68
N GLU A 130 10.38 -1.22 2.01
CA GLU A 130 9.03 -1.54 2.49
C GLU A 130 8.69 -0.79 3.79
N TYR A 131 9.63 -0.65 4.72
CA TYR A 131 9.43 0.17 5.91
C TYR A 131 9.14 1.64 5.57
N ILE A 132 9.99 2.27 4.76
CA ILE A 132 9.84 3.68 4.38
C ILE A 132 8.49 3.94 3.70
N PHE A 133 8.12 3.10 2.72
CA PHE A 133 6.87 3.28 1.98
C PHE A 133 5.63 2.97 2.83
N SER A 134 5.63 1.90 3.63
CA SER A 134 4.50 1.56 4.50
C SER A 134 4.18 2.67 5.50
N GLU A 135 5.18 3.26 6.14
CA GLU A 135 4.94 4.33 7.10
C GLU A 135 4.56 5.65 6.43
N ALA A 136 5.13 5.96 5.26
CA ALA A 136 4.70 7.11 4.48
C ALA A 136 3.23 7.02 4.09
N MET A 137 2.78 5.85 3.61
CA MET A 137 1.38 5.64 3.25
C MET A 137 0.45 5.79 4.47
N HIS A 138 0.88 5.29 5.63
CA HIS A 138 0.12 5.44 6.87
C HIS A 138 -0.04 6.90 7.28
N ALA A 139 1.06 7.67 7.29
CA ALA A 139 1.03 9.09 7.66
C ALA A 139 0.28 9.97 6.63
N LEU A 140 0.22 9.54 5.37
CA LEU A 140 -0.65 10.12 4.34
C LEU A 140 -2.14 9.73 4.52
N ALA A 141 -2.48 9.03 5.61
CA ALA A 141 -3.81 8.51 5.89
C ALA A 141 -4.36 7.56 4.80
N ILE A 142 -3.46 6.81 4.16
CA ILE A 142 -3.82 5.77 3.18
C ILE A 142 -3.72 4.41 3.88
N PRO A 143 -4.79 3.58 3.87
CA PRO A 143 -4.75 2.25 4.48
C PRO A 143 -3.59 1.41 3.93
N THR A 144 -2.83 0.80 4.83
CA THR A 144 -1.59 0.09 4.48
C THR A 144 -1.20 -0.88 5.59
N THR A 145 -0.55 -1.98 5.20
CA THR A 145 0.28 -2.74 6.14
C THR A 145 1.35 -1.84 6.73
N ARG A 146 1.73 -2.09 7.98
CA ARG A 146 2.71 -1.31 8.74
C ARG A 146 3.96 -2.13 9.01
N THR A 147 5.04 -1.47 9.40
CA THR A 147 6.28 -2.15 9.79
C THR A 147 6.57 -1.90 11.26
N LEU A 148 6.65 -2.98 12.04
CA LEU A 148 6.99 -2.93 13.46
C LEU A 148 8.50 -2.87 13.69
N ALA A 149 9.27 -3.68 12.97
CA ALA A 149 10.71 -3.73 13.15
C ALA A 149 11.46 -4.21 11.90
N VAL A 150 12.74 -3.85 11.85
CA VAL A 150 13.72 -4.35 10.88
C VAL A 150 14.83 -5.06 11.65
N ILE A 151 15.01 -6.35 11.37
CA ILE A 151 16.02 -7.20 12.01
C ILE A 151 17.08 -7.55 10.97
N SER A 152 18.35 -7.21 11.19
CA SER A 152 19.45 -7.74 10.36
C SER A 152 19.68 -9.20 10.70
N THR A 153 20.11 -10.01 9.74
CA THR A 153 20.29 -11.46 9.96
C THR A 153 21.75 -11.87 10.24
N GLY A 154 22.71 -10.97 9.97
CA GLY A 154 24.14 -11.30 9.90
C GLY A 154 24.53 -12.09 8.65
N GLU A 155 23.58 -12.45 7.80
CA GLU A 155 23.80 -13.27 6.60
C GLU A 155 23.87 -12.39 5.35
N ARG A 156 24.42 -12.95 4.27
CA ARG A 156 24.39 -12.36 2.93
C ARG A 156 23.41 -13.12 2.05
N VAL A 157 22.66 -12.39 1.25
CA VAL A 157 21.62 -12.89 0.33
C VAL A 157 22.05 -12.59 -1.10
N LEU A 158 22.01 -13.60 -1.97
CA LEU A 158 22.38 -13.45 -3.37
C LEU A 158 21.20 -12.92 -4.19
N ARG A 159 21.37 -11.75 -4.82
CA ARG A 159 20.50 -11.24 -5.88
C ARG A 159 21.35 -11.01 -7.13
N GLU A 160 21.29 -9.83 -7.74
CA GLU A 160 22.28 -9.44 -8.77
C GLU A 160 23.69 -9.34 -8.16
N THR A 161 23.78 -8.96 -6.88
CA THR A 161 25.00 -8.93 -6.06
C THR A 161 24.73 -9.55 -4.69
N MET A 162 25.80 -9.78 -3.91
CA MET A 162 25.66 -10.21 -2.51
C MET A 162 25.28 -9.03 -1.63
N GLN A 163 24.07 -9.07 -1.08
CA GLN A 163 23.52 -8.01 -0.24
C GLN A 163 23.36 -8.48 1.22
N PRO A 164 23.41 -7.59 2.23
CA PRO A 164 23.06 -7.96 3.60
C PRO A 164 21.61 -8.46 3.69
N GLY A 165 21.37 -9.51 4.47
CA GLY A 165 20.03 -10.04 4.73
C GLY A 165 19.33 -9.32 5.88
N ALA A 166 18.00 -9.23 5.79
CA ALA A 166 17.15 -8.70 6.84
C ALA A 166 15.78 -9.38 6.87
N VAL A 167 15.09 -9.24 8.00
CA VAL A 167 13.70 -9.63 8.21
C VAL A 167 12.88 -8.37 8.48
N LEU A 168 11.78 -8.24 7.77
CA LEU A 168 10.75 -7.23 8.01
C LEU A 168 9.68 -7.84 8.94
N VAL A 169 9.40 -7.19 10.06
CA VAL A 169 8.26 -7.51 10.91
C VAL A 169 7.07 -6.68 10.45
N ARG A 170 6.23 -7.27 9.60
CA ARG A 170 5.05 -6.62 9.03
C ARG A 170 3.83 -6.82 9.91
N VAL A 171 3.00 -5.79 10.01
CA VAL A 171 1.71 -5.80 10.70
C VAL A 171 0.62 -5.48 9.68
N ALA A 172 -0.47 -6.22 9.69
CA ALA A 172 -1.63 -5.97 8.82
C ALA A 172 -2.93 -6.22 9.58
N GLU A 173 -4.02 -5.57 9.18
CA GLU A 173 -5.35 -5.98 9.63
C GLU A 173 -5.60 -7.43 9.20
N SER A 174 -5.31 -7.75 7.94
CA SER A 174 -5.30 -9.13 7.44
C SER A 174 -4.43 -9.33 6.21
N HIS A 175 -3.81 -10.51 6.10
CA HIS A 175 -3.12 -10.97 4.88
C HIS A 175 -4.03 -11.75 3.92
N VAL A 176 -5.35 -11.80 4.13
CA VAL A 176 -6.30 -12.34 3.12
C VAL A 176 -6.26 -11.48 1.86
N ARG A 177 -6.03 -12.12 0.71
CA ARG A 177 -5.96 -11.47 -0.61
C ARG A 177 -7.03 -12.02 -1.54
N VAL A 178 -7.29 -11.35 -2.66
CA VAL A 178 -8.09 -11.94 -3.76
C VAL A 178 -7.49 -13.29 -4.19
N GLY A 179 -6.15 -13.38 -4.21
CA GLY A 179 -5.42 -14.62 -4.43
C GLY A 179 -5.77 -15.77 -3.47
N THR A 180 -6.12 -15.48 -2.22
CA THR A 180 -6.55 -16.48 -1.22
C THR A 180 -7.87 -17.13 -1.66
N PHE A 181 -8.85 -16.32 -2.07
CA PHE A 181 -10.11 -16.84 -2.61
C PHE A 181 -9.90 -17.64 -3.90
N GLN A 182 -9.05 -17.14 -4.79
CA GLN A 182 -8.72 -17.84 -6.04
C GLN A 182 -8.10 -19.22 -5.81
N PHE A 183 -7.34 -19.39 -4.73
CA PHE A 183 -6.74 -20.67 -4.39
C PHE A 183 -7.79 -21.76 -4.14
N PHE A 184 -8.85 -21.45 -3.39
CA PHE A 184 -9.91 -22.40 -3.07
C PHE A 184 -10.91 -22.56 -4.20
N ALA A 185 -11.25 -21.45 -4.89
CA ALA A 185 -12.13 -21.50 -6.05
C ALA A 185 -11.57 -22.40 -7.17
N ALA A 186 -10.27 -22.29 -7.47
CA ALA A 186 -9.62 -23.13 -8.48
C ALA A 186 -9.58 -24.64 -8.12
N ARG A 187 -9.86 -24.97 -6.85
CA ARG A 187 -9.93 -26.35 -6.34
C ARG A 187 -11.37 -26.84 -6.17
N GLY A 188 -12.37 -26.01 -6.45
CA GLY A 188 -13.78 -26.31 -6.19
C GLY A 188 -14.13 -26.42 -4.70
N ASP A 189 -13.31 -25.85 -3.81
CA ASP A 189 -13.51 -25.94 -2.37
C ASP A 189 -14.47 -24.85 -1.87
N HIS A 190 -15.76 -25.08 -2.10
CA HIS A 190 -16.82 -24.13 -1.73
C HIS A 190 -17.01 -24.01 -0.20
N GLU A 191 -16.61 -25.02 0.57
CA GLU A 191 -16.64 -24.96 2.03
C GLU A 191 -15.58 -23.98 2.55
N ALA A 192 -14.35 -24.08 2.06
CA ALA A 192 -13.29 -23.14 2.42
C ALA A 192 -13.62 -21.70 2.00
N LEU A 193 -14.28 -21.52 0.85
CA LEU A 193 -14.76 -20.19 0.43
C LEU A 193 -15.79 -19.61 1.40
N ARG A 194 -16.73 -20.41 1.93
CA ARG A 194 -17.69 -19.92 2.95
C ARG A 194 -16.97 -19.53 4.24
N LEU A 195 -16.05 -20.38 4.71
CA LEU A 195 -15.24 -20.09 5.90
C LEU A 195 -14.43 -18.79 5.73
N LEU A 196 -13.88 -18.52 4.53
CA LEU A 196 -13.20 -17.26 4.25
C LEU A 196 -14.14 -16.06 4.23
N VAL A 197 -15.33 -16.18 3.65
CA VAL A 197 -16.34 -15.10 3.69
C VAL A 197 -16.66 -14.75 5.13
N ASP A 198 -16.92 -15.75 5.96
CA ASP A 198 -17.25 -15.54 7.38
C ASP A 198 -16.06 -14.93 8.15
N ASP A 199 -14.84 -15.42 7.91
CA ASP A 199 -13.64 -14.88 8.55
C ASP A 199 -13.40 -13.40 8.21
N VAL A 200 -13.48 -13.06 6.92
CA VAL A 200 -13.28 -11.69 6.43
C VAL A 200 -14.37 -10.76 6.95
N VAL A 201 -15.64 -11.22 7.00
CA VAL A 201 -16.74 -10.43 7.58
C VAL A 201 -16.48 -10.13 9.04
N GLU A 202 -16.12 -11.15 9.82
CA GLU A 202 -15.89 -10.98 11.25
C GLU A 202 -14.71 -10.05 11.58
N ARG A 203 -13.66 -10.07 10.75
CA ARG A 203 -12.43 -9.30 10.97
C ARG A 203 -12.51 -7.90 10.41
N SER A 204 -12.88 -7.79 9.13
CA SER A 204 -12.73 -6.56 8.36
C SER A 204 -14.05 -5.85 8.09
N TYR A 205 -15.19 -6.54 8.13
CA TYR A 205 -16.50 -5.98 7.77
C TYR A 205 -17.60 -6.35 8.79
N PRO A 206 -17.40 -6.06 10.10
CA PRO A 206 -18.30 -6.49 11.16
C PRO A 206 -19.73 -5.93 11.00
N GLU A 207 -19.90 -4.84 10.25
CA GLU A 207 -21.20 -4.29 9.88
C GLU A 207 -22.05 -5.27 9.04
N LEU A 208 -21.44 -6.28 8.41
CA LEU A 208 -22.12 -7.27 7.56
C LEU A 208 -22.54 -8.55 8.33
N ARG A 209 -22.17 -8.68 9.61
CA ARG A 209 -22.54 -9.82 10.47
C ARG A 209 -24.03 -10.20 10.43
N PRO A 210 -24.99 -9.24 10.43
CA PRO A 210 -26.41 -9.58 10.45
C PRO A 210 -26.93 -10.23 9.16
N LEU A 211 -26.20 -10.10 8.04
CA LEU A 211 -26.58 -10.67 6.75
C LEU A 211 -26.14 -12.13 6.69
N GLU A 212 -26.78 -12.97 5.88
CA GLU A 212 -26.39 -14.38 5.71
C GLU A 212 -26.44 -14.82 4.24
N GLY A 213 -25.85 -15.98 3.94
CA GLY A 213 -25.91 -16.64 2.64
C GLY A 213 -25.56 -15.70 1.46
N ARG A 214 -26.39 -15.71 0.42
CA ARG A 214 -26.22 -14.89 -0.79
C ARG A 214 -26.11 -13.40 -0.48
N GLU A 215 -26.91 -12.90 0.46
CA GLU A 215 -26.95 -11.47 0.79
C GLU A 215 -25.62 -11.03 1.41
N ARG A 216 -25.07 -11.81 2.35
CA ARG A 216 -23.74 -11.57 2.94
C ARG A 216 -22.65 -11.56 1.87
N VAL A 217 -22.66 -12.53 0.95
CA VAL A 217 -21.64 -12.65 -0.10
C VAL A 217 -21.65 -11.43 -1.03
N LEU A 218 -22.84 -11.01 -1.48
CA LEU A 218 -22.98 -9.83 -2.35
C LEU A 218 -22.65 -8.52 -1.61
N ALA A 219 -23.02 -8.42 -0.33
CA ALA A 219 -22.68 -7.26 0.50
C ALA A 219 -21.18 -7.16 0.75
N LEU A 220 -20.50 -8.29 1.00
CA LEU A 220 -19.04 -8.35 1.13
C LEU A 220 -18.37 -7.91 -0.18
N LEU A 221 -18.78 -8.45 -1.33
CA LEU A 221 -18.23 -8.07 -2.62
C LEU A 221 -18.37 -6.55 -2.85
N ARG A 222 -19.55 -5.98 -2.55
CA ARG A 222 -19.82 -4.54 -2.68
C ARG A 222 -18.92 -3.71 -1.74
N ALA A 223 -18.77 -4.14 -0.49
CA ALA A 223 -17.94 -3.46 0.50
C ALA A 223 -16.46 -3.45 0.10
N VAL A 224 -15.94 -4.60 -0.36
CA VAL A 224 -14.56 -4.72 -0.86
C VAL A 224 -14.36 -3.85 -2.11
N CYS A 225 -15.31 -3.85 -3.06
CA CYS A 225 -15.26 -2.96 -4.23
C CYS A 225 -15.15 -1.49 -3.82
N GLY A 226 -16.00 -1.04 -2.90
CA GLY A 226 -15.97 0.34 -2.41
C GLY A 226 -14.67 0.69 -1.67
N ARG A 227 -14.11 -0.22 -0.86
CA ARG A 227 -12.81 0.01 -0.20
C ARG A 227 -11.67 0.13 -1.21
N GLN A 228 -11.64 -0.77 -2.20
CA GLN A 228 -10.60 -0.76 -3.25
C GLN A 228 -10.69 0.49 -4.14
N ALA A 229 -11.90 0.91 -4.51
CA ALA A 229 -12.13 2.16 -5.23
C ALA A 229 -11.56 3.37 -4.48
N ARG A 230 -11.88 3.50 -3.18
CA ARG A 230 -11.36 4.58 -2.33
C ARG A 230 -9.85 4.51 -2.11
N LEU A 231 -9.30 3.31 -1.94
CA LEU A 231 -7.86 3.09 -1.77
C LEU A 231 -7.10 3.58 -3.00
N VAL A 232 -7.50 3.11 -4.19
CA VAL A 232 -6.84 3.49 -5.44
C VAL A 232 -7.04 4.98 -5.74
N ALA A 233 -8.21 5.57 -5.48
CA ALA A 233 -8.40 7.01 -5.60
C ALA A 233 -7.40 7.81 -4.75
N ARG A 234 -7.12 7.36 -3.51
CA ARG A 234 -6.10 7.97 -2.65
C ARG A 234 -4.69 7.77 -3.20
N TRP A 235 -4.36 6.60 -3.75
CA TRP A 235 -3.08 6.38 -4.45
C TRP A 235 -2.89 7.37 -5.59
N MET A 236 -3.94 7.57 -6.41
CA MET A 236 -3.91 8.55 -7.49
C MET A 236 -3.65 9.98 -6.94
N GLY A 237 -4.33 10.37 -5.86
CA GLY A 237 -4.20 11.70 -5.26
C GLY A 237 -2.80 12.09 -4.76
N VAL A 238 -1.98 11.11 -4.38
CA VAL A 238 -0.59 11.32 -3.93
C VAL A 238 0.45 10.92 -4.99
N GLY A 239 0.01 10.49 -6.17
CA GLY A 239 0.93 10.07 -7.23
C GLY A 239 1.59 8.70 -6.96
N PHE A 240 0.99 7.85 -6.12
CA PHE A 240 1.54 6.54 -5.80
C PHE A 240 1.27 5.52 -6.92
N ILE A 241 2.29 4.73 -7.24
CA ILE A 241 2.25 3.62 -8.20
C ILE A 241 2.66 2.35 -7.46
N HIS A 242 1.75 1.38 -7.38
CA HIS A 242 2.02 0.09 -6.77
C HIS A 242 2.99 -0.76 -7.61
N GLY A 243 2.86 -0.69 -8.94
CA GLY A 243 3.75 -1.36 -9.89
C GLY A 243 3.57 -2.87 -10.07
N VAL A 244 2.83 -3.57 -9.18
CA VAL A 244 2.49 -5.01 -9.30
C VAL A 244 1.12 -5.29 -8.65
N MET A 245 0.04 -4.84 -9.29
CA MET A 245 -1.34 -5.11 -8.82
C MET A 245 -1.84 -6.49 -9.28
N ASN A 246 -1.04 -7.53 -9.03
CA ASN A 246 -1.51 -8.91 -9.19
C ASN A 246 -2.60 -9.19 -8.14
N THR A 247 -3.48 -10.16 -8.37
CA THR A 247 -4.58 -10.44 -7.41
C THR A 247 -4.08 -11.00 -6.08
N ASP A 248 -2.88 -11.56 -6.02
CA ASP A 248 -2.21 -11.89 -4.77
C ASP A 248 -1.76 -10.65 -3.98
N ASN A 249 -1.71 -9.45 -4.57
CA ASN A 249 -1.37 -8.20 -3.88
C ASN A 249 -2.58 -7.28 -3.65
N ILE A 250 -3.81 -7.82 -3.73
CA ILE A 250 -5.04 -7.07 -3.43
C ILE A 250 -5.61 -7.62 -2.13
N ALA A 251 -5.38 -6.91 -1.03
CA ALA A 251 -5.87 -7.28 0.30
C ALA A 251 -7.37 -7.00 0.44
N LEU A 252 -8.10 -7.93 1.08
CA LEU A 252 -9.54 -7.73 1.33
C LEU A 252 -9.80 -6.74 2.47
N SER A 253 -8.84 -6.48 3.34
CA SER A 253 -8.92 -5.39 4.34
C SER A 253 -9.04 -4.01 3.69
N GLY A 254 -8.56 -3.87 2.44
CA GLY A 254 -8.42 -2.59 1.75
C GLY A 254 -7.10 -1.88 2.08
N GLU A 255 -6.10 -2.60 2.59
CA GLU A 255 -4.76 -2.09 2.83
C GLU A 255 -3.86 -2.18 1.58
N THR A 256 -2.99 -1.19 1.42
CA THR A 256 -1.81 -1.29 0.54
C THR A 256 -0.86 -2.34 1.11
N ILE A 257 -0.42 -3.30 0.29
CA ILE A 257 0.42 -4.44 0.73
C ILE A 257 1.50 -4.76 -0.31
N ASP A 258 2.61 -5.34 0.13
CA ASP A 258 3.70 -5.83 -0.73
C ASP A 258 4.37 -4.74 -1.59
N TYR A 259 5.13 -3.90 -0.89
CA TYR A 259 5.96 -2.81 -1.44
C TYR A 259 7.20 -3.31 -2.20
N GLY A 260 6.98 -3.94 -3.35
CA GLY A 260 8.05 -4.34 -4.27
C GLY A 260 8.54 -3.14 -5.10
N PRO A 261 8.15 -3.03 -6.38
CA PRO A 261 8.56 -1.94 -7.25
C PRO A 261 7.57 -0.77 -7.17
N THR A 262 7.31 -0.30 -5.95
CA THR A 262 6.43 0.85 -5.71
C THR A 262 7.18 2.15 -5.93
N ALA A 263 6.46 3.18 -6.36
CA ALA A 263 7.04 4.47 -6.65
C ALA A 263 6.05 5.60 -6.38
N PHE A 264 6.56 6.81 -6.20
CA PHE A 264 5.78 8.03 -6.32
C PHE A 264 6.12 8.74 -7.63
N LEU A 265 5.15 9.46 -8.22
CA LEU A 265 5.38 10.34 -9.34
C LEU A 265 6.31 11.49 -8.93
N ASP A 266 7.34 11.71 -9.72
CA ASP A 266 8.06 12.97 -9.76
C ASP A 266 7.33 13.89 -10.77
N PRO A 267 7.60 13.87 -12.10
CA PRO A 267 6.73 14.55 -13.07
C PRO A 267 5.40 13.81 -13.23
N TYR A 268 4.32 14.57 -13.43
CA TYR A 268 3.02 13.97 -13.71
C TYR A 268 2.99 13.35 -15.11
N SER A 269 2.77 12.04 -15.17
CA SER A 269 2.51 11.33 -16.42
C SER A 269 1.55 10.17 -16.16
N PRO A 270 0.37 10.14 -16.82
CA PRO A 270 -0.55 9.01 -16.74
C PRO A 270 0.07 7.67 -17.17
N ALA A 271 1.07 7.72 -18.05
CA ALA A 271 1.77 6.56 -18.59
C ALA A 271 3.00 6.15 -17.76
N ALA A 272 3.24 6.78 -16.60
CA ALA A 272 4.41 6.49 -15.79
C ALA A 272 4.43 5.02 -15.31
N VAL A 273 5.57 4.36 -15.52
CA VAL A 273 5.83 2.97 -15.13
C VAL A 273 7.23 2.90 -14.51
N PHE A 274 7.31 2.38 -13.29
CA PHE A 274 8.57 2.26 -12.56
C PHE A 274 9.03 0.82 -12.39
N SER A 275 8.10 -0.13 -12.44
CA SER A 275 8.40 -1.56 -12.27
C SER A 275 9.24 -2.07 -13.43
N SER A 276 10.43 -2.58 -13.13
CA SER A 276 11.36 -3.12 -14.14
C SER A 276 10.80 -4.29 -14.94
N ILE A 277 9.82 -5.00 -14.37
CA ILE A 277 9.16 -6.16 -14.97
C ILE A 277 7.89 -5.78 -15.75
N ASP A 278 7.33 -4.58 -15.55
CA ASP A 278 6.13 -4.12 -16.25
C ASP A 278 6.46 -3.45 -17.60
N ARG A 279 6.98 -4.23 -18.55
CA ARG A 279 7.41 -3.70 -19.85
C ARG A 279 6.29 -3.15 -20.73
N ARG A 280 5.02 -3.48 -20.42
CA ARG A 280 3.84 -3.09 -21.20
C ARG A 280 2.98 -2.04 -20.49
N GLY A 281 3.40 -1.56 -19.33
CA GLY A 281 2.65 -0.59 -18.54
C GLY A 281 1.29 -1.09 -18.07
N ARG A 282 1.15 -2.40 -17.78
CA ARG A 282 -0.08 -2.98 -17.23
C ARG A 282 -0.48 -2.27 -15.93
N TYR A 283 0.50 -1.92 -15.11
CA TYR A 283 0.35 -1.28 -13.81
C TYR A 283 0.87 0.16 -13.82
N ALA A 284 0.85 0.84 -14.99
CA ALA A 284 1.11 2.27 -15.09
C ALA A 284 0.16 3.06 -14.18
N TYR A 285 0.57 4.27 -13.76
CA TYR A 285 -0.21 5.14 -12.88
C TYR A 285 -1.69 5.27 -13.31
N GLY A 286 -1.94 5.63 -14.56
CA GLY A 286 -3.30 5.79 -15.09
C GLY A 286 -4.10 4.49 -15.24
N ASN A 287 -3.43 3.33 -15.20
CA ASN A 287 -4.07 2.03 -15.35
C ASN A 287 -4.49 1.41 -14.02
N GLN A 288 -4.04 1.93 -12.87
CA GLN A 288 -4.35 1.38 -11.55
C GLN A 288 -5.87 1.27 -11.26
N PRO A 289 -6.74 2.25 -11.62
CA PRO A 289 -8.18 2.12 -11.41
C PRO A 289 -8.78 0.94 -12.19
N GLY A 290 -8.39 0.78 -13.45
CA GLY A 290 -8.82 -0.36 -14.27
C GLY A 290 -8.30 -1.70 -13.76
N MET A 291 -7.08 -1.73 -13.21
CA MET A 291 -6.51 -2.95 -12.60
C MET A 291 -7.19 -3.31 -11.28
N ALA A 292 -7.61 -2.33 -10.48
CA ALA A 292 -8.42 -2.56 -9.30
C ALA A 292 -9.79 -3.15 -9.66
N ALA A 293 -10.50 -2.57 -10.65
CA ALA A 293 -11.76 -3.10 -11.16
C ALA A 293 -11.60 -4.54 -11.68
N TRP A 294 -10.54 -4.80 -12.44
CA TRP A 294 -10.21 -6.13 -12.93
C TRP A 294 -9.95 -7.13 -11.78
N GLY A 295 -9.26 -6.70 -10.72
CA GLY A 295 -9.08 -7.49 -9.50
C GLY A 295 -10.39 -7.82 -8.80
N MET A 296 -11.34 -6.88 -8.76
CA MET A 296 -12.68 -7.12 -8.19
C MET A 296 -13.50 -8.10 -9.02
N ALA A 297 -13.41 -8.04 -10.36
CA ALA A 297 -14.02 -9.05 -11.23
C ALA A 297 -13.44 -10.45 -10.95
N ARG A 298 -12.11 -10.54 -10.78
CA ARG A 298 -11.43 -11.77 -10.40
C ARG A 298 -11.81 -12.29 -9.01
N LEU A 299 -12.18 -11.42 -8.06
CA LEU A 299 -12.76 -11.82 -6.77
C LEU A 299 -14.19 -12.34 -6.95
N ALA A 300 -15.02 -11.60 -7.69
CA ALA A 300 -16.42 -11.95 -7.93
C ALA A 300 -16.59 -13.37 -8.52
N GLU A 301 -15.72 -13.75 -9.46
CA GLU A 301 -15.69 -15.10 -10.04
C GLU A 301 -15.53 -16.20 -8.98
N THR A 302 -14.75 -15.96 -7.94
CA THR A 302 -14.54 -16.92 -6.85
C THR A 302 -15.79 -17.12 -5.99
N LEU A 303 -16.69 -16.14 -5.99
CA LEU A 303 -17.87 -16.10 -5.13
C LEU A 303 -19.13 -16.63 -5.83
N LEU A 304 -19.11 -16.81 -7.16
CA LEU A 304 -20.28 -17.27 -7.93
C LEU A 304 -20.94 -18.53 -7.35
N PRO A 305 -20.20 -19.60 -6.96
CA PRO A 305 -20.82 -20.81 -6.41
C PRO A 305 -21.53 -20.58 -5.05
N LEU A 306 -21.25 -19.46 -4.38
CA LEU A 306 -21.88 -19.08 -3.12
C LEU A 306 -23.08 -18.14 -3.32
N ILE A 307 -23.25 -17.56 -4.51
CA ILE A 307 -24.31 -16.60 -4.82
C ILE A 307 -25.58 -17.33 -5.28
N ALA A 308 -25.47 -18.22 -6.26
CA ALA A 308 -26.58 -19.00 -6.78
C ALA A 308 -26.09 -20.33 -7.37
N ALA A 309 -26.99 -21.32 -7.44
CA ALA A 309 -26.69 -22.60 -8.10
C ALA A 309 -26.72 -22.46 -9.63
N ASP A 310 -27.58 -21.57 -10.15
CA ASP A 310 -27.61 -21.21 -11.56
C ASP A 310 -26.48 -20.22 -11.89
N ALA A 311 -25.68 -20.55 -12.91
CA ALA A 311 -24.48 -19.80 -13.24
C ALA A 311 -24.80 -18.42 -13.84
N ASP A 312 -25.87 -18.31 -14.62
CA ASP A 312 -26.27 -17.04 -15.25
C ASP A 312 -26.84 -16.10 -14.18
N GLU A 313 -27.64 -16.62 -13.25
CA GLU A 313 -28.14 -15.86 -12.10
C GLU A 313 -27.01 -15.36 -11.20
N ALA A 314 -26.04 -16.22 -10.85
CA ALA A 314 -24.89 -15.85 -10.04
C ALA A 314 -24.06 -14.75 -10.72
N THR A 315 -23.81 -14.91 -12.02
CA THR A 315 -23.05 -13.95 -12.83
C THR A 315 -23.76 -12.62 -12.92
N ALA A 316 -25.07 -12.60 -13.20
CA ALA A 316 -25.85 -11.37 -13.27
C ALA A 316 -25.85 -10.61 -11.94
N ALA A 317 -25.99 -11.32 -10.82
CA ALA A 317 -25.99 -10.69 -9.50
C ALA A 317 -24.60 -10.12 -9.13
N ALA A 318 -23.52 -10.83 -9.46
CA ALA A 318 -22.16 -10.34 -9.25
C ALA A 318 -21.84 -9.15 -10.15
N GLN A 319 -22.23 -9.21 -11.42
CA GLN A 319 -22.04 -8.11 -12.38
C GLN A 319 -22.74 -6.84 -11.94
N ALA A 320 -23.97 -6.93 -11.44
CA ALA A 320 -24.70 -5.78 -10.91
C ALA A 320 -23.97 -5.08 -9.74
N VAL A 321 -23.13 -5.79 -8.98
CA VAL A 321 -22.26 -5.19 -7.96
C VAL A 321 -21.04 -4.52 -8.61
N LEU A 322 -20.42 -5.17 -9.59
CA LEU A 322 -19.23 -4.67 -10.28
C LEU A 322 -19.52 -3.41 -11.12
N ASP A 323 -20.72 -3.28 -11.67
CA ASP A 323 -21.15 -2.11 -12.44
C ASP A 323 -21.05 -0.81 -11.63
N GLY A 324 -21.19 -0.88 -10.29
CA GLY A 324 -21.03 0.27 -9.40
C GLY A 324 -19.59 0.65 -9.06
N PHE A 325 -18.57 -0.11 -9.50
CA PHE A 325 -17.17 0.16 -9.16
C PHE A 325 -16.68 1.48 -9.77
N ALA A 326 -17.00 1.73 -11.05
CA ALA A 326 -16.53 2.91 -11.76
C ALA A 326 -17.04 4.20 -11.10
N ASP A 327 -18.32 4.24 -10.74
CA ASP A 327 -18.94 5.37 -10.05
C ASP A 327 -18.33 5.59 -8.67
N ALA A 328 -18.16 4.52 -7.89
CA ALA A 328 -17.53 4.60 -6.56
C ALA A 328 -16.07 5.08 -6.62
N PHE A 329 -15.33 4.68 -7.65
CA PHE A 329 -13.97 5.17 -7.89
C PHE A 329 -13.99 6.65 -8.29
N GLN A 330 -14.85 7.04 -9.23
CA GLN A 330 -14.91 8.40 -9.74
C GLN A 330 -15.31 9.39 -8.63
N GLU A 331 -16.32 9.06 -7.83
CA GLU A 331 -16.73 9.87 -6.66
C GLU A 331 -15.56 10.08 -5.68
N ALA A 332 -14.84 9.00 -5.35
CA ALA A 332 -13.69 9.07 -4.46
C ALA A 332 -12.52 9.85 -5.06
N TYR A 333 -12.26 9.67 -6.36
CA TYR A 333 -11.20 10.36 -7.09
C TYR A 333 -11.47 11.86 -7.16
N ASP A 334 -12.69 12.25 -7.54
CA ASP A 334 -13.08 13.65 -7.64
C ASP A 334 -13.03 14.33 -6.27
N LEU A 335 -13.49 13.67 -5.20
CA LEU A 335 -13.36 14.19 -3.84
C LEU A 335 -11.89 14.41 -3.44
N VAL A 336 -11.02 13.45 -3.74
CA VAL A 336 -9.57 13.57 -3.45
C VAL A 336 -9.00 14.80 -4.15
N PHE A 337 -9.24 14.98 -5.44
CA PHE A 337 -8.70 16.13 -6.16
C PHE A 337 -9.39 17.46 -5.82
N ALA A 338 -10.68 17.45 -5.47
CA ALA A 338 -11.37 18.62 -4.93
C ALA A 338 -10.69 19.13 -3.65
N GLN A 339 -10.36 18.24 -2.71
CA GLN A 339 -9.65 18.60 -1.48
C GLN A 339 -8.25 19.17 -1.75
N LYS A 340 -7.53 18.61 -2.73
CA LYS A 340 -6.22 19.12 -3.17
C LYS A 340 -6.30 20.53 -3.76
N LEU A 341 -7.45 20.93 -4.28
CA LEU A 341 -7.74 22.28 -4.79
C LEU A 341 -8.43 23.18 -3.77
N GLY A 342 -8.70 22.70 -2.55
CA GLY A 342 -9.29 23.48 -1.47
C GLY A 342 -10.82 23.53 -1.48
N PHE A 343 -11.48 22.55 -2.09
CA PHE A 343 -12.94 22.38 -2.05
C PHE A 343 -13.34 21.23 -1.12
N ALA A 344 -14.40 21.41 -0.33
CA ALA A 344 -14.88 20.39 0.61
C ALA A 344 -15.65 19.24 -0.09
N ALA A 345 -16.19 19.51 -1.27
CA ALA A 345 -16.94 18.57 -2.08
C ALA A 345 -16.56 18.74 -3.56
N ALA A 346 -16.77 17.68 -4.33
CA ALA A 346 -16.59 17.68 -5.77
C ALA A 346 -17.92 17.87 -6.50
N ASP A 347 -17.83 18.40 -7.71
CA ASP A 347 -18.87 18.37 -8.75
C ASP A 347 -18.20 18.48 -10.13
N ALA A 348 -19.02 18.55 -11.19
CA ALA A 348 -18.52 18.59 -12.56
C ALA A 348 -17.59 19.79 -12.85
N GLU A 349 -17.81 20.94 -12.22
CA GLU A 349 -16.98 22.12 -12.42
C GLU A 349 -15.62 21.97 -11.71
N VAL A 350 -15.62 21.52 -10.45
CA VAL A 350 -14.39 21.26 -9.70
C VAL A 350 -13.57 20.12 -10.35
N ALA A 351 -14.23 19.04 -10.77
CA ALA A 351 -13.57 17.95 -11.50
C ALA A 351 -12.96 18.45 -12.82
N GLY A 352 -13.62 19.39 -13.50
CA GLY A 352 -13.10 20.07 -14.68
C GLY A 352 -11.83 20.88 -14.38
N LEU A 353 -11.77 21.61 -13.28
CA LEU A 353 -10.56 22.31 -12.82
C LEU A 353 -9.42 21.34 -12.58
N SER A 354 -9.68 20.23 -11.87
CA SER A 354 -8.67 19.20 -11.59
C SER A 354 -8.12 18.58 -12.87
N SER A 355 -8.99 18.18 -13.79
CA SER A 355 -8.59 17.56 -15.06
C SER A 355 -7.77 18.50 -15.94
N ARG A 356 -8.13 19.79 -16.03
CA ARG A 356 -7.34 20.78 -16.79
C ARG A 356 -5.98 21.04 -16.16
N LEU A 357 -5.87 21.10 -14.83
CA LEU A 357 -4.58 21.23 -14.16
C LEU A 357 -3.67 20.02 -14.47
N LEU A 358 -4.19 18.81 -14.32
CA LEU A 358 -3.46 17.58 -14.61
C LEU A 358 -3.02 17.50 -16.08
N ALA A 359 -3.87 17.93 -17.01
CA ALA A 359 -3.51 18.01 -18.43
C ALA A 359 -2.33 18.97 -18.66
N GLN A 360 -2.39 20.17 -18.09
CA GLN A 360 -1.28 21.14 -18.18
C GLN A 360 0.01 20.58 -17.56
N MET A 361 -0.08 19.93 -16.39
CA MET A 361 1.08 19.28 -15.76
C MET A 361 1.70 18.20 -16.66
N SER A 362 0.87 17.43 -17.37
CA SER A 362 1.33 16.39 -18.28
C SER A 362 2.00 16.96 -19.53
N GLU A 363 1.58 18.12 -20.04
CA GLU A 363 2.15 18.75 -21.23
C GLU A 363 3.57 19.24 -21.01
N VAL A 364 3.89 19.70 -19.80
CA VAL A 364 5.21 20.26 -19.46
C VAL A 364 6.00 19.40 -18.47
N GLU A 365 5.52 18.18 -18.19
CA GLU A 365 6.12 17.26 -17.22
C GLU A 365 6.37 17.89 -15.85
N ALA A 366 5.41 18.69 -15.36
CA ALA A 366 5.50 19.36 -14.07
C ALA A 366 5.54 18.35 -12.91
N ASP A 367 6.36 18.63 -11.89
CA ASP A 367 6.42 17.82 -10.67
C ASP A 367 5.05 17.79 -9.97
N PHE A 368 4.53 16.59 -9.74
CA PHE A 368 3.17 16.38 -9.27
C PHE A 368 2.97 17.00 -7.88
N THR A 369 3.82 16.60 -6.93
CA THR A 369 3.73 17.00 -5.52
C THR A 369 4.03 18.48 -5.32
N ALA A 370 5.07 19.00 -5.98
CA ALA A 370 5.46 20.40 -5.87
C ALA A 370 4.41 21.33 -6.50
N THR A 371 3.71 20.90 -7.56
CA THR A 371 2.61 21.69 -8.13
C THR A 371 1.51 21.94 -7.10
N PHE A 372 1.00 20.87 -6.48
CA PHE A 372 -0.06 20.99 -5.47
C PHE A 372 0.41 21.72 -4.20
N THR A 373 1.65 21.51 -3.77
CA THR A 373 2.22 22.26 -2.63
C THR A 373 2.33 23.74 -2.95
N GLY A 374 2.70 24.11 -4.18
CA GLY A 374 2.74 25.51 -4.63
C GLY A 374 1.36 26.17 -4.65
N LEU A 375 0.28 25.41 -4.88
CA LEU A 375 -1.08 25.94 -4.73
C LEU A 375 -1.37 26.34 -3.27
N ASN A 376 -0.89 25.58 -2.28
CA ASN A 376 -1.02 25.95 -0.86
C ASN A 376 -0.39 27.32 -0.59
N ASP A 377 0.78 27.59 -1.17
CA ASP A 377 1.48 28.87 -1.02
C ASP A 377 0.66 30.02 -1.62
N ILE A 378 0.07 29.82 -2.81
CA ILE A 378 -0.81 30.82 -3.43
C ILE A 378 -1.98 31.18 -2.51
N VAL A 379 -2.68 30.18 -1.94
CA VAL A 379 -3.83 30.44 -1.05
C VAL A 379 -3.41 31.16 0.22
N ALA A 380 -2.23 30.83 0.73
CA ALA A 380 -1.68 31.46 1.92
C ALA A 380 -1.06 32.85 1.66
N GLY A 381 -1.16 33.39 0.44
CA GLY A 381 -0.59 34.69 0.08
C GLY A 381 0.94 34.71 0.01
N ARG A 382 1.57 33.55 -0.19
CA ARG A 382 3.02 33.40 -0.38
C ARG A 382 3.37 33.21 -1.85
N GLU A 383 4.57 33.62 -2.23
CA GLU A 383 5.11 33.32 -3.56
C GLU A 383 5.61 31.87 -3.61
N PRO A 384 5.06 31.01 -4.49
CA PRO A 384 5.50 29.63 -4.60
C PRO A 384 6.89 29.55 -5.24
N GLU A 385 7.85 28.88 -4.59
CA GLU A 385 9.26 28.83 -5.04
C GLU A 385 9.43 28.07 -6.37
N LEU A 386 8.79 26.91 -6.52
CA LEU A 386 8.97 26.01 -7.67
C LEU A 386 7.89 26.17 -8.74
N LEU A 387 6.66 26.53 -8.37
CA LEU A 387 5.52 26.56 -9.29
C LEU A 387 5.73 27.44 -10.54
N PRO A 388 6.37 28.63 -10.46
CA PRO A 388 6.69 29.45 -11.63
C PRO A 388 7.72 28.81 -12.57
N GLN A 389 8.48 27.81 -12.12
CA GLN A 389 9.40 27.06 -12.97
C GLN A 389 8.70 25.83 -13.57
N LEU A 390 7.74 25.25 -12.84
CA LEU A 390 7.03 24.02 -13.22
C LEU A 390 5.94 24.26 -14.28
N LEU A 391 5.09 25.27 -14.07
CA LEU A 391 3.98 25.62 -14.97
C LEU A 391 4.17 27.02 -15.60
N GLY A 392 5.39 27.55 -15.48
CA GLY A 392 5.78 28.95 -15.62
C GLY A 392 5.14 29.75 -16.75
N ALA A 393 4.71 30.97 -16.41
CA ALA A 393 4.15 32.02 -17.28
C ALA A 393 3.11 31.59 -18.33
N SER A 394 2.65 30.35 -18.30
CA SER A 394 1.70 29.81 -19.25
C SER A 394 0.41 30.63 -19.17
N PRO A 395 -0.04 31.25 -20.26
CA PRO A 395 -1.33 31.93 -20.28
C PRO A 395 -2.47 30.98 -19.87
N ALA A 396 -2.33 29.68 -20.17
CA ALA A 396 -3.30 28.66 -19.78
C ALA A 396 -3.31 28.42 -18.25
N PHE A 397 -2.15 28.41 -17.60
CA PHE A 397 -2.08 28.29 -16.13
C PHE A 397 -2.55 29.57 -15.44
N ALA A 398 -2.22 30.75 -15.98
CA ALA A 398 -2.71 32.02 -15.46
C ALA A 398 -4.24 32.12 -15.53
N ALA A 399 -4.83 31.72 -16.67
CA ALA A 399 -6.28 31.65 -16.83
C ALA A 399 -6.92 30.63 -15.89
N TRP A 400 -6.34 29.42 -15.79
CA TRP A 400 -6.81 28.38 -14.86
C TRP A 400 -6.75 28.84 -13.40
N ARG A 401 -5.67 29.52 -12.99
CA ARG A 401 -5.50 30.03 -11.63
C ARG A 401 -6.56 31.07 -11.29
N GLN A 402 -6.88 31.96 -12.23
CA GLN A 402 -7.93 32.95 -12.05
C GLN A 402 -9.29 32.27 -11.90
N GLU A 403 -9.63 31.35 -12.80
CA GLU A 403 -10.88 30.57 -12.73
C GLU A 403 -10.99 29.80 -11.40
N TRP A 404 -9.93 29.12 -10.97
CA TRP A 404 -9.89 28.43 -9.68
C TRP A 404 -10.10 29.38 -8.49
N ALA A 405 -9.57 30.60 -8.54
CA ALA A 405 -9.80 31.59 -7.50
C ALA A 405 -11.26 32.09 -7.49
N ASP A 406 -11.83 32.33 -8.67
CA ASP A 406 -13.22 32.78 -8.83
C ASP A 406 -14.20 31.72 -8.34
N VAL A 407 -14.05 30.46 -8.76
CA VAL A 407 -14.91 29.35 -8.33
C VAL A 407 -14.85 29.14 -6.80
N ARG A 408 -13.69 29.31 -6.17
CA ARG A 408 -13.59 29.27 -4.70
C ARG A 408 -14.34 30.42 -4.03
N SER A 409 -14.19 31.62 -4.57
CA SER A 409 -14.87 32.82 -4.06
C SER A 409 -16.40 32.70 -4.19
N GLU A 410 -16.90 32.26 -5.35
CA GLU A 410 -18.33 32.07 -5.63
C GLU A 410 -18.98 31.06 -4.67
N ARG A 411 -18.22 30.03 -4.26
CA ARG A 411 -18.66 29.02 -3.30
C ARG A 411 -18.48 29.42 -1.83
N GLY A 412 -18.04 30.66 -1.57
CA GLY A 412 -17.82 31.16 -0.22
C GLY A 412 -16.66 30.47 0.52
N MET A 413 -15.73 29.85 -0.21
CA MET A 413 -14.56 29.21 0.39
C MET A 413 -13.55 30.28 0.81
N SER A 414 -13.38 30.48 2.12
CA SER A 414 -12.34 31.38 2.62
C SER A 414 -10.94 30.82 2.32
N PRO A 415 -9.90 31.68 2.24
CA PRO A 415 -8.52 31.23 2.12
C PRO A 415 -8.12 30.26 3.24
N GLU A 416 -8.55 30.51 4.48
CA GLU A 416 -8.25 29.67 5.64
C GLU A 416 -8.91 28.29 5.53
N ALA A 417 -10.19 28.24 5.14
CA ALA A 417 -10.91 27.00 4.96
C ALA A 417 -10.32 26.16 3.80
N SER A 418 -10.01 26.81 2.68
CA SER A 418 -9.36 26.16 1.53
C SER A 418 -7.97 25.62 1.92
N LEU A 419 -7.16 26.45 2.59
CA LEU A 419 -5.81 26.07 2.98
C LEU A 419 -5.81 24.90 3.97
N ALA A 420 -6.75 24.87 4.92
CA ALA A 420 -6.86 23.75 5.87
C ALA A 420 -7.16 22.40 5.18
N LEU A 421 -7.96 22.41 4.12
CA LEU A 421 -8.20 21.22 3.28
C LEU A 421 -6.93 20.84 2.50
N MET A 422 -6.33 21.82 1.83
CA MET A 422 -5.18 21.60 0.95
C MET A 422 -3.94 21.14 1.73
N GLN A 423 -3.69 21.67 2.93
CA GLN A 423 -2.57 21.26 3.78
C GLN A 423 -2.68 19.80 4.26
N ARG A 424 -3.90 19.24 4.32
CA ARG A 424 -4.12 17.82 4.64
C ARG A 424 -4.09 16.92 3.42
N ALA A 425 -4.29 17.48 2.22
CA ALA A 425 -4.37 16.73 0.97
C ALA A 425 -3.09 16.81 0.11
N ASN A 426 -2.26 17.82 0.33
CA ASN A 426 -1.06 18.12 -0.45
C ASN A 426 0.18 17.95 0.44
N PRO A 427 0.79 16.74 0.47
CA PRO A 427 2.01 16.53 1.22
C PRO A 427 3.16 17.33 0.61
N ARG A 428 4.04 17.84 1.47
CA ARG A 428 5.32 18.44 1.09
C ARG A 428 6.36 17.36 0.79
N TYR A 429 6.35 16.28 1.57
CA TYR A 429 7.27 15.16 1.42
C TYR A 429 6.54 13.93 0.89
N ILE A 430 7.09 13.36 -0.17
CA ILE A 430 6.78 12.02 -0.67
C ILE A 430 8.07 11.21 -0.67
N MET A 431 7.96 9.89 -0.69
CA MET A 431 9.13 8.99 -0.73
C MET A 431 9.70 8.93 -2.15
N ARG A 432 10.30 10.05 -2.59
CA ARG A 432 10.86 10.22 -3.94
C ARG A 432 11.84 9.09 -4.25
N ASN A 433 11.70 8.51 -5.44
CA ASN A 433 12.36 7.23 -5.76
C ASN A 433 13.88 7.31 -5.64
N HIS A 434 14.49 8.41 -6.09
CA HIS A 434 15.93 8.65 -6.01
C HIS A 434 16.44 8.81 -4.57
N ARG A 435 15.67 9.46 -3.69
CA ARG A 435 16.01 9.61 -2.27
C ARG A 435 15.97 8.27 -1.55
N VAL A 436 14.90 7.50 -1.78
CA VAL A 436 14.78 6.16 -1.18
C VAL A 436 15.88 5.23 -1.69
N ALA A 437 16.13 5.18 -3.00
CA ALA A 437 17.18 4.34 -3.58
C ALA A 437 18.54 4.67 -2.97
N ASN A 438 18.93 5.94 -2.96
CA ASN A 438 20.21 6.37 -2.38
C ASN A 438 20.33 6.01 -0.88
N ALA A 439 19.27 6.22 -0.10
CA ALA A 439 19.28 5.93 1.33
C ALA A 439 19.43 4.42 1.62
N VAL A 440 18.66 3.57 0.94
CA VAL A 440 18.70 2.12 1.19
C VAL A 440 19.97 1.47 0.66
N GLU A 441 20.50 1.93 -0.49
CA GLU A 441 21.79 1.48 -1.03
C GLU A 441 22.94 1.88 -0.10
N THR A 442 22.92 3.11 0.43
CA THR A 442 23.91 3.58 1.40
C THR A 442 23.86 2.75 2.68
N ALA A 443 22.66 2.45 3.19
CA ALA A 443 22.47 1.60 4.35
C ALA A 443 23.02 0.19 4.14
N ALA A 444 22.75 -0.42 2.98
CA ALA A 444 23.26 -1.75 2.65
C ALA A 444 24.78 -1.79 2.42
N ALA A 445 25.35 -0.74 1.85
CA ALA A 445 26.78 -0.66 1.56
C ALA A 445 27.64 -0.33 2.78
N THR A 446 27.15 0.56 3.67
CA THR A 446 27.95 1.17 4.74
C THR A 446 27.43 0.90 6.15
N GLY A 447 26.21 0.37 6.29
CA GLY A 447 25.51 0.25 7.58
C GLY A 447 24.94 1.57 8.11
N SER A 448 25.14 2.70 7.43
CA SER A 448 24.61 3.99 7.86
C SER A 448 23.11 4.12 7.58
N LEU A 449 22.31 4.24 8.63
CA LEU A 449 20.86 4.45 8.54
C LEU A 449 20.45 5.92 8.52
N ALA A 450 21.39 6.86 8.41
CA ALA A 450 21.08 8.31 8.49
C ALA A 450 20.03 8.75 7.45
N GLY A 451 20.23 8.40 6.17
CA GLY A 451 19.26 8.75 5.12
C GLY A 451 17.91 8.03 5.27
N VAL A 452 17.90 6.83 5.84
CA VAL A 452 16.67 6.10 6.16
C VAL A 452 15.91 6.81 7.29
N SER A 453 16.63 7.26 8.33
CA SER A 453 16.07 8.02 9.44
C SER A 453 15.44 9.33 8.96
N ASP A 454 16.15 10.08 8.12
CA ASP A 454 15.64 11.32 7.53
C ASP A 454 14.34 11.08 6.73
N LEU A 455 14.29 10.01 5.94
CA LEU A 455 13.09 9.63 5.19
C LEU A 455 11.93 9.22 6.10
N LEU A 456 12.19 8.45 7.16
CA LEU A 456 11.17 8.06 8.14
C LEU A 456 10.64 9.28 8.92
N ASP A 457 11.51 10.24 9.27
CA ASP A 457 11.09 11.48 9.93
C ASP A 457 10.27 12.38 9.02
N ALA A 458 10.62 12.47 7.73
CA ALA A 458 9.80 13.14 6.72
C ALA A 458 8.46 12.42 6.50
N ALA A 459 8.49 11.07 6.47
CA ALA A 459 7.30 10.25 6.30
C ALA A 459 6.31 10.42 7.47
N ARG A 460 6.78 10.60 8.70
CA ARG A 460 5.91 10.82 9.89
C ARG A 460 5.14 12.14 9.84
N ASN A 461 5.71 13.18 9.23
CA ASN A 461 5.10 14.51 9.14
C ASN A 461 5.12 15.02 7.69
N PRO A 462 4.44 14.34 6.74
CA PRO A 462 4.66 14.59 5.32
C PRO A 462 4.10 15.94 4.85
N PHE A 463 3.24 16.58 5.65
CA PHE A 463 2.59 17.85 5.35
C PHE A 463 3.31 19.07 5.97
N GLU A 464 4.13 18.85 7.00
CA GLU A 464 4.75 19.94 7.76
C GLU A 464 6.14 20.28 7.21
N LYS A 465 6.49 21.57 7.16
CA LYS A 465 7.83 21.98 6.70
C LYS A 465 8.87 21.69 7.78
N ASN A 466 9.90 20.93 7.43
CA ASN A 466 11.09 20.73 8.24
C ASN A 466 12.34 21.21 7.49
N PRO A 467 12.97 22.32 7.89
CA PRO A 467 14.16 22.86 7.22
C PRO A 467 15.34 21.88 7.10
N LYS A 468 15.46 20.92 8.03
CA LYS A 468 16.52 19.90 7.97
C LYS A 468 16.28 18.86 6.87
N LEU A 469 15.02 18.69 6.47
CA LEU A 469 14.57 17.69 5.50
C LEU A 469 14.12 18.31 4.18
N ASP A 470 14.23 19.63 3.99
CA ASP A 470 13.78 20.31 2.76
C ASP A 470 14.43 19.73 1.49
N TYR A 471 15.64 19.17 1.59
CA TYR A 471 16.31 18.48 0.47
C TYR A 471 15.53 17.25 -0.05
N LEU A 472 14.70 16.61 0.80
CA LEU A 472 13.85 15.48 0.42
C LEU A 472 12.63 15.90 -0.40
N ALA A 473 12.21 17.17 -0.29
CA ALA A 473 11.10 17.71 -1.09
C ALA A 473 11.53 18.08 -2.52
N VAL A 474 12.83 18.23 -2.77
CA VAL A 474 13.38 18.67 -4.07
C VAL A 474 13.15 17.58 -5.14
N PRO A 475 12.54 17.92 -6.30
CA PRO A 475 12.41 17.02 -7.44
C PRO A 475 13.76 16.50 -7.94
N PRO A 476 13.81 15.32 -8.59
CA PRO A 476 15.05 14.80 -9.16
C PRO A 476 15.60 15.73 -10.23
N SER A 477 16.92 15.91 -10.25
CA SER A 477 17.64 16.49 -11.38
C SER A 477 17.46 15.61 -12.64
N PRO A 478 17.69 16.14 -13.85
CA PRO A 478 17.57 15.35 -15.09
C PRO A 478 18.40 14.05 -15.10
N GLU A 479 19.54 14.03 -14.41
CA GLU A 479 20.43 12.85 -14.30
C GLU A 479 19.88 11.79 -13.32
N GLU A 480 19.09 12.20 -12.34
CA GLU A 480 18.42 11.33 -11.37
C GLU A 480 17.08 10.77 -11.89
N ARG A 481 16.60 11.29 -13.04
CA ARG A 481 15.38 10.77 -13.70
C ARG A 481 15.64 9.40 -14.32
N GLY A 482 14.61 8.56 -14.36
CA GLY A 482 14.64 7.26 -15.05
C GLY A 482 14.99 6.05 -14.18
N LEU A 483 15.07 6.23 -12.86
CA LEU A 483 15.19 5.11 -11.92
C LEU A 483 14.02 4.13 -12.09
N ARG A 484 14.36 2.87 -12.31
CA ARG A 484 13.41 1.76 -12.24
C ARG A 484 13.48 1.11 -10.88
N THR A 485 12.34 0.72 -10.37
CA THR A 485 12.21 -0.02 -9.12
C THR A 485 12.09 -1.51 -9.45
N THR A 486 12.75 -2.35 -8.65
CA THR A 486 12.78 -3.79 -8.85
C THR A 486 11.98 -4.49 -7.77
N CYS A 487 11.44 -5.67 -8.09
CA CYS A 487 11.05 -6.61 -7.04
C CYS A 487 12.36 -7.15 -6.45
N GLY A 488 12.65 -6.93 -5.16
CA GLY A 488 13.82 -7.51 -4.47
C GLY A 488 13.76 -9.04 -4.30
N THR A 489 13.12 -9.73 -5.24
CA THR A 489 12.87 -11.17 -5.27
C THR A 489 14.09 -11.98 -5.62
#